data_AF-A0ABD0ZT27-F1
#
_entry.id   AF-A0ABD0ZT27-F1
#
_cell.length_a   1.000
_cell.length_b   1.000
_cell.length_c   1.000
_cell.angle_alpha   90.00
_cell.angle_beta   90.00
_cell.angle_gamma   90.00
#
_symmetry.space_group_name_H-M   'P 1'
#
loop_
_entity.id
_entity.type
_entity.pdbx_description
1 polymer ?
#
loop_
_entity_poly.entity_id
_entity_poly.type
_entity_poly.pdbx_seq_one_letter_code
_entity_poly.pdbx_strand_id
1 'polypeptide(L)'
;MTPISPVSPITNVAPLSMVLLVSLIKEAFEDWKRFQNDMSINNSTVEILQDQQWVPIPWRKLQVGDIVKIKKDGFFPADILFLSSTNPDGICYVETANLDGETNLKIRKALERTWDYLVPEKAYEFMLKVKLDFGSSLIIGSIIQ
;
A
#
# COMPACT_ATOMS: atom_id res chain seq x y z
N MET A 1 1.87 -24.04 -62.97
CA MET A 1 1.71 -23.19 -61.78
C MET A 1 1.50 -24.10 -60.59
N THR A 2 2.56 -24.47 -59.87
CA THR A 2 2.50 -25.42 -58.74
C THR A 2 2.68 -24.66 -57.42
N PRO A 3 1.65 -24.53 -56.56
CA PRO A 3 1.86 -24.06 -55.21
C PRO A 3 2.34 -25.25 -54.37
N ILE A 4 3.65 -25.47 -54.35
CA ILE A 4 4.30 -26.47 -53.50
C ILE A 4 4.66 -25.81 -52.16
N SER A 5 3.75 -25.94 -51.20
CA SER A 5 4.14 -26.10 -49.81
C SER A 5 3.61 -27.47 -49.36
N PRO A 6 4.47 -28.41 -48.93
CA PRO A 6 4.09 -29.79 -48.63
C PRO A 6 3.31 -29.96 -47.31
N VAL A 7 3.02 -28.87 -46.59
CA VAL A 7 2.30 -28.87 -45.32
C VAL A 7 1.05 -28.00 -45.41
N SER A 8 -0.08 -28.50 -44.93
CA SER A 8 -1.33 -27.74 -44.96
C SER A 8 -1.19 -26.48 -44.08
N PRO A 9 -1.74 -25.31 -44.48
CA PRO A 9 -1.69 -24.09 -43.67
C PRO A 9 -2.25 -24.31 -42.25
N ILE A 10 -3.22 -25.22 -42.12
CA ILE A 10 -3.85 -25.60 -40.86
C ILE A 10 -2.85 -26.29 -39.93
N THR A 11 -1.99 -27.18 -40.44
CA THR A 11 -1.00 -27.92 -39.64
C THR A 11 0.07 -27.00 -39.03
N ASN A 12 0.40 -25.88 -39.69
CA ASN A 12 1.34 -24.89 -39.16
C ASN A 12 0.69 -23.92 -38.17
N VAL A 13 -0.56 -23.50 -38.40
CA VAL A 13 -1.25 -22.51 -37.56
C VAL A 13 -1.86 -23.16 -36.31
N ALA A 14 -2.27 -24.42 -36.39
CA ALA A 14 -2.88 -25.15 -35.26
C ALA A 14 -2.02 -25.16 -33.98
N PRO A 15 -0.75 -25.59 -33.99
CA PRO A 15 0.06 -25.60 -32.77
C PRO A 15 0.29 -24.19 -32.21
N LEU A 16 0.48 -23.19 -33.08
CA LEU A 16 0.65 -21.81 -32.65
C LEU A 16 -0.63 -21.27 -31.99
N SER A 17 -1.79 -21.54 -32.59
CA SER A 17 -3.09 -21.13 -32.03
C SER A 17 -3.38 -21.78 -30.68
N MET A 18 -2.99 -23.05 -30.50
CA MET A 18 -3.15 -23.77 -29.24
C MET A 18 -2.27 -23.16 -28.15
N VAL A 19 -1.00 -22.88 -28.44
CA VAL A 19 -0.09 -22.25 -27.48
C VAL A 19 -0.59 -20.86 -27.09
N LEU A 20 -1.00 -20.05 -28.07
CA LEU A 20 -1.55 -18.72 -27.82
C LEU A 20 -2.82 -18.78 -26.96
N LEU A 21 -3.73 -19.72 -27.24
CA LEU A 21 -4.97 -19.88 -26.49
C LEU A 21 -4.71 -20.28 -25.03
N VAL A 22 -3.78 -21.21 -24.78
CA VAL A 22 -3.39 -21.59 -23.41
C VAL A 22 -2.76 -20.42 -22.66
N SER A 23 -1.88 -19.64 -23.32
CA SER A 23 -1.27 -18.45 -22.72
C SER A 23 -2.32 -17.41 -22.34
N LEU A 24 -3.26 -17.10 -23.24
CA LEU A 24 -4.33 -16.13 -22.98
C LEU A 24 -5.24 -16.55 -21.82
N ILE A 25 -5.58 -17.84 -21.74
CA ILE A 25 -6.38 -18.37 -20.62
C ILE A 25 -5.60 -18.24 -19.30
N LYS A 26 -4.31 -18.60 -19.28
CA LYS A 26 -3.47 -18.49 -18.08
C LYS A 26 -3.37 -17.05 -17.60
N GLU A 27 -3.11 -16.12 -18.51
CA GLU A 27 -3.05 -14.68 -18.23
C GLU A 27 -4.38 -14.18 -17.66
N ALA A 28 -5.51 -14.56 -18.26
CA ALA A 28 -6.83 -14.17 -17.78
C ALA A 28 -7.12 -14.67 -16.35
N PHE A 29 -6.72 -15.92 -16.02
CA PHE A 29 -6.87 -16.44 -14.66
C PHE A 29 -5.97 -15.71 -13.64
N GLU A 30 -4.72 -15.43 -14.02
CA GLU A 30 -3.78 -14.71 -13.16
C GLU A 30 -4.24 -13.27 -12.88
N ASP A 31 -4.70 -12.57 -13.91
CA ASP A 31 -5.24 -11.21 -13.76
C ASP A 31 -6.54 -11.18 -12.96
N TRP A 32 -7.41 -12.18 -13.11
CA TRP A 32 -8.60 -12.29 -12.25
C TRP A 32 -8.24 -12.46 -10.77
N LYS A 33 -7.23 -13.29 -10.48
CA LYS A 33 -6.75 -13.49 -9.10
C LYS A 33 -6.14 -12.20 -8.54
N ARG A 34 -5.36 -11.47 -9.34
CA ARG A 34 -4.82 -10.15 -8.95
C ARG A 34 -5.94 -9.17 -8.64
N PHE A 35 -6.97 -9.12 -9.48
CA PHE A 35 -8.12 -8.24 -9.26
C PHE A 35 -8.83 -8.51 -7.93
N GLN A 36 -9.02 -9.78 -7.55
CA GLN A 36 -9.59 -10.13 -6.24
C GLN A 36 -8.70 -9.68 -5.08
N ASN A 37 -7.38 -9.86 -5.22
CA ASN A 37 -6.41 -9.43 -4.21
C ASN A 37 -6.37 -7.91 -4.05
N ASP A 38 -6.36 -7.17 -5.16
CA ASP A 38 -6.39 -5.70 -5.12
C ASP A 38 -7.68 -5.20 -4.46
N MET A 39 -8.80 -5.87 -4.70
CA MET A 39 -10.07 -5.49 -4.10
C MET A 39 -10.11 -5.73 -2.58
N SER A 40 -9.49 -6.80 -2.09
CA SER A 40 -9.42 -7.06 -0.65
C SER A 40 -8.53 -6.03 0.06
N ILE A 41 -7.37 -5.71 -0.50
CA ILE A 41 -6.44 -4.72 0.05
C ILE A 41 -7.09 -3.33 0.07
N ASN A 42 -7.73 -2.92 -1.03
CA ASN A 42 -8.38 -1.61 -1.13
C ASN A 42 -9.57 -1.41 -0.17
N ASN A 43 -10.16 -2.51 0.33
CA ASN A 43 -11.24 -2.48 1.31
C ASN A 43 -10.75 -2.56 2.76
N SER A 44 -9.44 -2.64 2.98
CA SER A 44 -8.86 -2.52 4.32
C SER A 44 -9.16 -1.13 4.90
N THR A 45 -9.30 -1.04 6.22
CA THR A 45 -9.68 0.21 6.91
C THR A 45 -8.53 0.77 7.72
N VAL A 46 -8.43 2.10 7.80
CA VAL A 46 -7.50 2.85 8.65
C VAL A 46 -8.27 3.95 9.39
N GLU A 47 -7.84 4.30 10.60
CA GLU A 47 -8.43 5.40 11.35
C GLU A 47 -7.81 6.73 10.89
N ILE A 48 -8.62 7.71 10.52
CA ILE A 48 -8.16 9.09 10.24
C ILE A 48 -8.66 10.05 11.31
N LEU A 49 -7.96 11.15 11.50
CA LEU A 49 -8.40 12.26 12.34
C LEU A 49 -9.35 13.15 11.53
N GLN A 50 -10.64 13.13 11.86
CA GLN A 50 -11.66 13.99 11.28
C GLN A 50 -12.46 14.64 12.41
N ASP A 51 -12.60 15.97 12.37
CA ASP A 51 -13.35 16.75 13.38
C ASP A 51 -12.96 16.43 14.83
N GLN A 52 -11.64 16.33 15.09
CA GLN A 52 -11.05 15.97 16.40
C GLN A 52 -11.43 14.55 16.89
N GLN A 53 -11.91 13.68 16.01
CA GLN A 53 -12.25 12.29 16.32
C GLN A 53 -11.55 11.32 15.37
N TRP A 54 -11.27 10.11 15.85
CA TRP A 54 -10.71 9.05 15.04
C TRP A 54 -11.85 8.30 14.34
N VAL A 55 -11.92 8.43 13.01
CA VAL A 55 -12.96 7.82 12.18
C VAL A 55 -12.35 6.76 11.27
N PRO A 56 -12.87 5.52 11.24
CA PRO A 56 -12.39 4.51 10.32
C PRO A 56 -12.84 4.80 8.89
N ILE A 57 -11.90 4.80 7.95
CA ILE A 57 -12.17 4.92 6.52
C ILE A 57 -11.48 3.80 5.73
N PRO A 58 -12.04 3.37 4.58
CA PRO A 58 -11.37 2.43 3.70
C PRO A 58 -10.14 3.07 3.04
N TRP A 59 -9.10 2.29 2.79
CA TRP A 59 -7.83 2.73 2.18
C TRP A 59 -8.03 3.46 0.85
N ARG A 60 -9.01 3.02 0.04
CA ARG A 60 -9.36 3.69 -1.22
C ARG A 60 -9.80 5.15 -1.08
N LYS A 61 -10.25 5.58 0.11
CA LYS A 61 -10.68 6.96 0.38
C LYS A 61 -9.59 7.84 0.99
N LEU A 62 -8.43 7.26 1.31
CA LEU A 62 -7.35 7.95 2.00
C LEU A 62 -6.71 9.00 1.09
N GLN A 63 -6.48 10.21 1.61
CA GLN A 63 -5.91 11.33 0.86
C GLN A 63 -4.62 11.88 1.51
N VAL A 64 -3.87 12.63 0.70
CA VAL A 64 -2.61 13.26 1.11
C VAL A 64 -2.91 14.38 2.09
N GLY A 65 -2.21 14.40 3.22
CA GLY A 65 -2.45 15.34 4.31
C GLY A 65 -3.41 14.83 5.39
N ASP A 66 -4.06 13.67 5.18
CA ASP A 66 -4.82 13.03 6.24
C ASP A 66 -3.86 12.59 7.36
N ILE A 67 -4.32 12.76 8.61
CA ILE A 67 -3.63 12.22 9.78
C ILE A 67 -4.20 10.84 10.06
N VAL A 68 -3.40 9.79 9.83
CA VAL A 68 -3.78 8.40 10.10
C VAL A 68 -3.31 7.94 11.47
N LYS A 69 -4.12 7.11 12.11
CA LYS A 69 -3.78 6.33 13.28
C LYS A 69 -3.67 4.87 12.90
N ILE A 70 -2.49 4.31 13.11
CA ILE A 70 -2.17 2.91 12.83
C ILE A 70 -2.05 2.19 14.16
N LYS A 71 -2.78 1.09 14.29
CA LYS A 71 -2.73 0.21 15.47
C LYS A 71 -1.55 -0.75 15.34
N LYS A 72 -1.14 -1.32 16.47
CA LYS A 72 -0.17 -2.41 16.52
C LYS A 72 -0.51 -3.51 15.50
N ASP A 73 0.52 -4.01 14.81
CA ASP A 73 0.45 -5.04 13.77
C ASP A 73 -0.42 -4.65 12.55
N GLY A 74 -0.75 -3.35 12.43
CA GLY A 74 -1.46 -2.80 11.29
C GLY A 74 -0.54 -2.56 10.08
N PHE A 75 -1.07 -2.81 8.88
CA PHE A 75 -0.37 -2.49 7.65
C PHE A 75 -0.42 -1.00 7.33
N PHE A 76 0.65 -0.51 6.69
CA PHE A 76 0.72 0.87 6.20
C PHE A 76 -0.06 0.99 4.87
N PRO A 77 -1.04 1.90 4.77
CA PRO A 77 -1.83 2.07 3.54
C PRO A 77 -1.04 2.80 2.43
N ALA A 78 -0.03 3.59 2.80
CA ALA A 78 0.80 4.39 1.92
C ALA A 78 2.11 4.75 2.64
N ASP A 79 2.99 5.51 1.96
CA ASP A 79 4.12 6.16 2.61
C ASP A 79 3.61 7.17 3.65
N ILE A 80 4.11 7.03 4.89
CA ILE A 80 3.69 7.87 6.01
C ILE A 80 4.86 8.61 6.67
N LEU A 81 4.56 9.81 7.19
CA LEU A 81 5.45 10.52 8.10
C LEU A 81 5.09 10.15 9.55
N PHE A 82 6.04 9.53 10.27
CA PHE A 82 5.84 9.13 11.66
C PHE A 82 5.89 10.34 12.62
N LEU A 83 4.75 10.66 13.24
CA LEU A 83 4.60 11.79 14.14
C LEU A 83 4.83 11.44 15.62
N SER A 84 4.11 10.46 16.13
CA SER A 84 4.10 10.13 17.55
C SER A 84 3.86 8.65 17.75
N SER A 85 4.36 8.12 18.87
CA SER A 85 4.05 6.78 19.35
C SER A 85 3.61 6.83 20.80
N THR A 86 2.81 5.85 21.20
CA THR A 86 2.43 5.58 22.59
C THR A 86 3.60 5.14 23.45
N ASN A 87 4.71 4.70 22.83
CA ASN A 87 5.92 4.38 23.56
C ASN A 87 6.55 5.65 24.14
N PRO A 88 7.00 5.64 25.41
CA PRO A 88 7.58 6.81 26.07
C PRO A 88 8.87 7.31 25.42
N ASP A 89 9.58 6.45 24.69
CA ASP A 89 10.79 6.82 23.94
C ASP A 89 10.50 7.42 22.55
N GLY A 90 9.22 7.53 22.17
CA GLY A 90 8.80 8.00 20.84
C GLY A 90 9.30 7.10 19.70
N ILE A 91 9.57 5.83 20.00
CA ILE A 91 10.07 4.83 19.07
C ILE A 91 8.91 3.97 18.56
N CYS A 92 8.96 3.60 17.29
CA CYS A 92 8.12 2.59 16.68
C CYS A 92 9.01 1.54 16.01
N TYR A 93 8.57 0.29 16.08
CA TYR A 93 9.19 -0.84 15.40
C TYR A 93 8.40 -1.16 14.14
N VAL A 94 9.06 -1.07 12.98
CA VAL A 94 8.46 -1.36 11.69
C VAL A 94 9.02 -2.69 11.20
N GLU A 95 8.14 -3.67 11.00
CA GLU A 95 8.50 -4.92 10.35
C GLU A 95 8.45 -4.74 8.83
N THR A 96 9.59 -4.96 8.17
CA THR A 96 9.69 -4.92 6.70
C THR A 96 9.79 -6.32 6.08
N ALA A 97 9.63 -7.39 6.87
CA ALA A 97 9.76 -8.77 6.40
C ALA A 97 8.92 -9.08 5.16
N ASN A 98 7.76 -8.44 5.01
CA ASN A 98 6.88 -8.61 3.86
C ASN A 98 7.37 -7.92 2.56
N LEU A 99 8.37 -7.03 2.65
CA LEU A 99 8.96 -6.25 1.56
C LEU A 99 10.37 -6.73 1.20
N ASP A 100 11.23 -7.01 2.19
CA ASP A 100 12.64 -7.36 1.97
C ASP A 100 13.03 -8.77 2.47
N GLY A 101 12.11 -9.48 3.14
CA GLY A 101 12.37 -10.81 3.70
C GLY A 101 13.28 -10.78 4.94
N GLU A 102 13.63 -9.60 5.45
CA GLU A 102 14.40 -9.45 6.68
C GLU A 102 13.48 -9.57 7.90
N THR A 103 13.77 -10.48 8.83
CA THR A 103 13.04 -10.62 10.09
C THR A 103 13.39 -9.54 11.13
N ASN A 104 14.09 -8.49 10.72
CA ASN A 104 14.58 -7.45 11.61
C ASN A 104 13.58 -6.30 11.70
N LEU A 105 13.29 -5.86 12.92
CA LEU A 105 12.45 -4.70 13.18
C LEU A 105 13.27 -3.42 12.98
N LYS A 106 12.89 -2.64 11.97
CA LYS A 106 13.51 -1.33 11.70
C LYS A 106 12.95 -0.31 12.68
N ILE A 107 13.85 0.26 13.48
CA ILE A 107 13.52 1.28 14.48
C ILE A 107 13.28 2.62 13.77
N ARG A 108 12.12 3.23 14.01
CA ARG A 108 11.79 4.59 13.59
C ARG A 108 11.54 5.44 14.82
N LYS A 109 12.18 6.62 14.89
CA LYS A 109 12.01 7.57 16.00
C LYS A 109 11.21 8.77 15.51
N ALA A 110 10.18 9.14 16.27
CA ALA A 110 9.37 10.32 16.05
C ALA A 110 10.16 11.57 16.46
N LEU A 111 9.84 12.72 15.85
CA LEU A 111 10.42 13.98 16.26
C LEU A 111 10.00 14.32 17.69
N GLU A 112 10.92 14.73 18.56
CA GLU A 112 10.61 14.97 19.99
C GLU A 112 9.54 16.04 20.20
N ARG A 113 9.43 16.99 19.25
CA ARG A 113 8.39 18.03 19.24
C ARG A 113 6.99 17.49 18.95
N THR A 114 6.88 16.30 18.37
CA THR A 114 5.62 15.73 17.87
C THR A 114 5.06 14.62 18.77
N TRP A 115 5.74 14.27 19.87
CA TRP A 115 5.32 13.17 20.76
C TRP A 115 3.96 13.40 21.42
N ASP A 116 3.58 14.65 21.62
CA ASP A 116 2.32 15.05 22.23
C ASP A 116 1.09 14.90 21.32
N TYR A 117 1.26 14.58 20.03
CA TYR A 117 0.16 14.46 19.05
C TYR A 117 -0.63 13.15 19.14
N LEU A 118 -0.53 12.44 20.27
CA LEU A 118 -1.42 11.34 20.60
C LEU A 118 -2.86 11.81 20.84
N VAL A 119 -3.02 13.04 21.33
CA VAL A 119 -4.33 13.64 21.61
C VAL A 119 -4.88 14.23 20.30
N PRO A 120 -6.12 13.87 19.91
CA PRO A 120 -6.70 14.33 18.65
C PRO A 120 -6.83 15.86 18.57
N GLU A 121 -7.05 16.53 19.70
CA GLU A 121 -7.12 17.99 19.80
C GLU A 121 -5.80 18.65 19.37
N LYS A 122 -4.67 18.21 19.94
CA LYS A 122 -3.34 18.71 19.58
C LYS A 122 -2.96 18.35 18.14
N ALA A 123 -3.34 17.15 17.69
CA ALA A 123 -3.08 16.71 16.32
C ALA A 123 -3.90 17.51 15.30
N TYR A 124 -5.09 17.99 15.66
CA TYR A 124 -5.92 18.83 14.79
C TYR A 124 -5.34 20.25 14.63
N GLU A 125 -4.72 20.79 15.68
CA GLU A 125 -4.01 22.09 15.61
C GLU A 125 -2.71 22.02 14.78
N PHE A 126 -2.23 20.82 14.47
CA PHE A 126 -0.99 20.61 13.76
C PHE A 126 -1.13 20.91 12.26
N MET A 127 -0.82 22.15 11.88
CA MET A 127 -0.69 22.54 10.49
C MET A 127 0.79 22.52 10.06
N LEU A 128 1.32 21.34 9.74
CA LEU A 128 2.72 21.22 9.29
C LEU A 128 2.81 21.29 7.75
N LYS A 129 3.47 22.33 7.24
CA LYS A 129 3.90 22.38 5.83
C LYS A 129 5.17 21.55 5.68
N VAL A 130 5.00 20.26 5.37
CA VAL A 130 6.12 19.43 4.93
C VAL A 130 6.51 19.88 3.52
N LYS A 131 7.68 20.51 3.36
CA LYS A 131 8.32 20.64 2.04
C LYS A 131 9.11 19.38 1.78
N LEU A 132 8.68 18.61 0.79
CA LEU A 132 9.41 17.47 0.28
C LEU A 132 10.14 17.93 -0.96
N ASP A 133 11.45 17.68 -1.01
CA ASP A 133 12.29 18.08 -2.14
C ASP A 133 12.08 17.20 -3.39
N PHE A 134 11.22 16.18 -3.30
CA PHE A 134 10.83 15.32 -4.40
C PHE A 134 9.32 15.10 -4.38
N GLY A 135 8.70 14.97 -5.56
CA GLY A 135 7.25 14.90 -5.79
C GLY A 135 6.52 13.69 -5.18
N SER A 136 6.95 13.18 -4.04
CA SER A 136 6.22 12.22 -3.24
C SER A 136 5.09 12.92 -2.49
N SER A 137 3.89 12.36 -2.60
CA SER A 137 2.75 12.76 -1.79
C SER A 137 2.74 11.86 -0.55
N LEU A 138 2.87 12.45 0.65
CA LEU A 138 2.98 11.72 1.91
C LEU A 138 1.72 11.90 2.77
N ILE A 139 1.32 10.83 3.44
CA ILE A 139 0.22 10.85 4.41
C ILE A 139 0.84 11.02 5.80
N ILE A 140 0.22 11.81 6.66
CA ILE A 140 0.78 12.11 7.97
C ILE A 140 0.29 11.02 8.93
N GLY A 141 1.15 10.32 9.65
CA GLY A 141 0.76 9.15 10.44
C GLY A 141 1.24 9.18 11.89
N SER A 142 0.33 8.95 12.82
CA SER A 142 0.66 8.58 14.20
C SER A 142 0.54 7.07 14.34
N ILE A 143 1.64 6.41 14.73
CA ILE A 143 1.63 4.95 14.96
C ILE A 143 1.42 4.73 16.45
N ILE A 144 0.33 4.07 16.82
CA ILE A 144 0.05 3.69 18.21
C ILE A 144 0.43 2.23 18.37
N GLN A 145 1.44 1.97 19.18
CA GLN A 145 1.93 0.64 19.53
C GLN A 145 1.37 0.17 20.87
#